data_AF-A0A120G6Q1-F1
#
_entry.id   AF-A0A120G6Q1-F1
#
_cell.length_a   1.000
_cell.length_b   1.000
_cell.length_c   1.000
_cell.angle_alpha   90.00
_cell.angle_beta   90.00
_cell.angle_gamma   90.00
#
_symmetry.space_group_name_H-M   'P 1'
#
loop_
_entity.id
_entity.type
_entity.pdbx_description
1 polymer ?
#
loop_
_entity_poly.entity_id
_entity_poly.type
_entity_poly.pdbx_seq_one_letter_code
_entity_poly.pdbx_strand_id
1 'polypeptide(L)'
;MLVLLVIFMVTAPMLTQGVKIELPKVAAEALATDTRQQILTLSVKADGGYYWNLGGELDTRQQTDSAVTLEEMSAKVMQVVAARSDTQVYIRADDNAGYGRVVAAMAVLQKGGISNLGLVTEAPQ
;
A
#
# COMPACT_ATOMS: atom_id res chain seq x y z
N MET A 1 55.01 -11.76 -42.72
CA MET A 1 54.43 -11.11 -41.51
C MET A 1 52.95 -10.76 -41.65
N LEU A 2 52.30 -10.89 -42.82
CA LEU A 2 50.89 -10.52 -43.01
C LEU A 2 49.84 -11.52 -42.46
N VAL A 3 50.19 -12.81 -42.35
CA VAL A 3 49.24 -13.86 -41.91
C VAL A 3 48.82 -13.70 -40.44
N LEU A 4 49.73 -13.27 -39.58
CA LEU A 4 49.48 -13.06 -38.14
C LEU A 4 48.47 -11.94 -37.87
N LEU A 5 48.35 -10.94 -38.75
CA LEU A 5 47.43 -9.81 -38.56
C LEU A 5 45.96 -10.18 -38.80
N VAL A 6 45.69 -11.12 -39.71
CA VAL A 6 44.32 -11.50 -40.08
C VAL A 6 43.66 -12.35 -38.99
N ILE A 7 44.43 -13.14 -38.25
CA ILE A 7 43.92 -14.00 -37.17
C ILE A 7 43.47 -13.15 -35.97
N PHE A 8 44.18 -12.04 -35.67
CA PHE A 8 43.78 -11.08 -34.63
C PHE A 8 42.48 -10.31 -34.97
N MET A 9 42.15 -10.17 -36.25
CA MET A 9 40.97 -9.43 -36.69
C MET A 9 39.67 -10.25 -36.59
N VAL A 10 39.75 -11.58 -36.58
CA VAL A 10 38.57 -12.48 -36.73
C VAL A 10 37.99 -12.96 -35.40
N THR A 11 38.67 -12.75 -34.28
CA THR A 11 38.22 -13.26 -32.97
C THR A 11 37.73 -12.15 -32.05
N ALA A 12 36.74 -11.35 -32.47
CA ALA A 12 36.00 -10.53 -31.51
C ALA A 12 35.06 -11.47 -30.73
N PRO A 13 35.31 -11.76 -29.43
CA PRO A 13 34.38 -12.54 -28.65
C PRO A 13 33.08 -11.76 -28.55
N MET A 14 31.95 -12.39 -28.87
CA MET A 14 30.65 -11.79 -28.56
C MET A 14 30.55 -11.67 -27.04
N LEU A 15 30.84 -10.47 -26.54
CA LEU A 15 30.54 -10.05 -25.18
C LEU A 15 29.02 -9.91 -25.09
N THR A 16 28.35 -11.02 -24.83
CA THR A 16 26.95 -10.97 -24.40
C THR A 16 26.92 -10.27 -23.05
N GLN A 17 26.58 -8.99 -23.05
CA GLN A 17 26.24 -8.24 -21.85
C GLN A 17 24.92 -8.77 -21.33
N GLY A 18 24.97 -9.89 -20.61
CA GLY A 18 23.87 -10.32 -19.77
C GLY A 18 23.89 -9.44 -18.52
N VAL A 19 22.96 -8.49 -18.41
CA VAL A 19 22.61 -7.96 -17.10
C VAL A 19 21.95 -9.11 -16.36
N LYS A 20 22.61 -9.63 -15.33
CA LYS A 20 22.01 -10.59 -14.40
C LYS A 20 20.92 -9.84 -13.64
N ILE A 21 19.70 -9.85 -14.17
CA ILE A 21 18.54 -9.37 -13.45
C ILE A 21 18.19 -10.49 -12.48
N GLU A 22 18.67 -10.34 -11.25
CA GLU A 22 18.06 -11.05 -10.12
C GLU A 22 16.69 -10.40 -9.94
N LEU A 23 15.69 -10.95 -10.63
CA LEU A 23 14.31 -10.75 -10.23
C LEU A 23 14.27 -11.19 -8.77
N PRO A 24 14.00 -10.29 -7.80
CA PRO A 24 13.65 -10.75 -6.49
C PRO A 24 12.52 -11.72 -6.74
N LYS A 25 12.73 -12.99 -6.38
CA LYS A 25 11.59 -13.86 -6.20
C LYS A 25 10.82 -13.10 -5.14
N VAL A 26 9.74 -12.46 -5.57
CA VAL A 26 8.64 -12.20 -4.67
C VAL A 26 8.21 -13.62 -4.33
N ALA A 27 8.91 -14.23 -3.38
CA ALA A 27 8.22 -14.90 -2.34
C ALA A 27 7.10 -13.91 -2.03
N ALA A 28 5.87 -14.33 -2.24
CA ALA A 28 4.85 -13.89 -1.31
C ALA A 28 5.41 -14.28 0.07
N GLU A 29 6.38 -13.51 0.59
CA GLU A 29 6.39 -13.14 1.97
C GLU A 29 5.01 -12.52 2.08
N ALA A 30 4.06 -13.38 2.47
CA ALA A 30 2.92 -12.94 3.24
C ALA A 30 3.50 -11.84 4.09
N LEU A 31 3.08 -10.59 3.77
CA LEU A 31 3.57 -9.36 4.41
C LEU A 31 3.97 -9.78 5.79
N ALA A 32 5.26 -9.78 6.11
CA ALA A 32 5.70 -10.23 7.42
C ALA A 32 4.92 -9.33 8.36
N THR A 33 3.80 -9.84 8.88
CA THR A 33 2.93 -9.13 9.78
C THR A 33 3.84 -9.11 10.98
N ASP A 34 4.61 -8.04 11.12
CA ASP A 34 5.20 -7.70 12.40
C ASP A 34 3.97 -7.65 13.28
N THR A 35 3.70 -8.75 14.00
CA THR A 35 2.37 -9.14 14.50
C THR A 35 1.96 -8.28 15.71
N ARG A 36 2.56 -7.09 15.78
CA ARG A 36 2.51 -6.08 16.82
C ARG A 36 2.06 -4.73 16.28
N GLN A 37 2.15 -4.47 14.97
CA GLN A 37 1.69 -3.22 14.38
C GLN A 37 0.17 -3.27 14.24
N GLN A 38 -0.49 -2.28 14.86
CA GLN A 38 -1.93 -2.16 14.76
C GLN A 38 -2.31 -1.69 13.36
N ILE A 39 -3.26 -2.36 12.73
CA ILE A 39 -3.78 -2.01 11.42
C ILE A 39 -5.18 -1.43 11.61
N LEU A 40 -5.41 -0.25 11.02
CA LEU A 40 -6.73 0.36 10.90
C LEU A 40 -7.14 0.37 9.44
N THR A 41 -8.17 -0.38 9.09
CA THR A 41 -8.74 -0.41 7.73
C THR A 41 -9.96 0.51 7.70
N LEU A 42 -9.83 1.71 7.14
CA LEU A 42 -10.92 2.65 6.93
C LEU A 42 -11.61 2.36 5.59
N SER A 43 -12.90 2.09 5.64
CA SER A 43 -13.74 1.92 4.46
C SER A 43 -14.66 3.13 4.25
N VAL A 44 -14.65 3.66 3.03
CA VAL A 44 -15.51 4.75 2.58
C VAL A 44 -16.68 4.17 1.79
N LYS A 45 -17.90 4.37 2.29
CA LYS A 45 -19.11 3.87 1.63
C LYS A 45 -19.60 4.82 0.53
N ALA A 46 -20.35 4.25 -0.42
CA ALA A 46 -21.02 5.03 -1.47
C ALA A 46 -22.06 6.04 -0.90
N ASP A 47 -22.69 5.72 0.23
CA ASP A 47 -23.64 6.61 0.92
C ASP A 47 -22.96 7.82 1.59
N GLY A 48 -21.64 7.79 1.77
CA GLY A 48 -20.84 8.87 2.38
C GLY A 48 -20.52 8.65 3.84
N GLY A 49 -21.00 7.56 4.43
CA GLY A 49 -20.56 7.11 5.75
C GLY A 49 -19.19 6.44 5.71
N TYR A 50 -18.61 6.32 6.89
CA TYR A 50 -17.30 5.74 7.12
C TYR A 50 -17.41 4.61 8.16
N TYR A 51 -16.66 3.55 7.97
CA TYR A 51 -16.49 2.53 8.99
C TYR A 51 -15.07 2.02 8.97
N TRP A 52 -14.59 1.50 10.09
CA TRP A 52 -13.25 0.93 10.14
C TRP A 52 -13.16 -0.28 11.04
N ASN A 53 -12.15 -1.08 10.76
CA ASN A 53 -11.71 -2.18 11.59
C ASN A 53 -10.38 -1.83 12.25
N LEU A 54 -10.21 -2.21 13.52
CA LEU A 54 -8.92 -2.25 14.18
C LEU A 54 -8.53 -3.70 14.44
N GLY A 55 -7.35 -4.10 13.97
CA GLY A 55 -6.85 -5.45 14.12
C GLY A 55 -5.34 -5.55 13.96
N GLY A 56 -4.83 -6.78 14.01
CA GLY A 56 -3.44 -7.08 13.65
C GLY A 56 -3.25 -7.44 12.17
N GLU A 57 -4.34 -7.50 11.41
CA GLU A 57 -4.36 -7.89 10.00
C GLU A 57 -5.27 -6.95 9.21
N LEU A 58 -5.02 -6.85 7.91
CA LEU A 58 -5.88 -6.10 6.99
C LEU A 58 -7.21 -6.84 6.80
N ASP A 59 -8.24 -6.46 7.56
CA ASP A 59 -9.60 -6.97 7.42
C ASP A 59 -10.51 -5.89 6.81
N THR A 60 -11.15 -6.20 5.68
CA THR A 60 -12.11 -5.32 4.98
C THR A 60 -13.57 -5.67 5.27
N ARG A 61 -13.83 -6.78 5.96
CA ARG A 61 -15.18 -7.32 6.22
C ARG A 61 -15.66 -7.04 7.63
N GLN A 62 -14.75 -6.97 8.59
CA GLN A 62 -15.11 -6.65 9.96
C GLN A 62 -15.27 -5.15 10.18
N GLN A 63 -16.05 -4.81 11.20
CA GLN A 63 -16.30 -3.43 11.60
C GLN A 63 -16.14 -3.32 13.10
N THR A 64 -15.24 -2.46 13.54
CA THR A 64 -15.05 -2.15 14.97
C THR A 64 -15.85 -0.91 15.35
N ASP A 65 -15.84 0.12 14.51
CA ASP A 65 -16.59 1.36 14.73
C ASP A 65 -16.96 2.03 13.39
N SER A 66 -17.77 3.08 13.44
CA SER A 66 -18.22 3.86 12.30
C SER A 66 -18.45 5.33 12.64
N ALA A 67 -18.58 6.13 11.59
CA ALA A 67 -18.91 7.54 11.66
C ALA A 67 -19.76 7.93 10.46
N VAL A 68 -20.68 8.87 10.66
CA VAL A 68 -21.53 9.38 9.59
C VAL A 68 -20.86 10.55 8.87
N THR A 69 -20.10 11.36 9.61
CA THR A 69 -19.44 12.56 9.08
C THR A 69 -17.93 12.40 8.99
N LEU A 70 -17.32 13.22 8.13
CA LEU A 70 -15.87 13.24 7.93
C LEU A 70 -15.14 13.72 9.20
N GLU A 71 -15.72 14.69 9.90
CA GLU A 71 -15.17 15.25 11.13
C GLU A 71 -15.16 14.21 12.25
N GLU A 72 -16.27 13.49 12.43
CA GLU A 72 -16.39 12.43 13.45
C GLU A 72 -15.41 11.29 13.15
N MET A 73 -15.34 10.85 11.89
CA MET A 73 -14.37 9.84 11.45
C MET A 73 -12.95 10.27 11.80
N SER A 74 -12.58 11.50 11.44
CA SER A 74 -11.22 12.00 11.70
C SER A 74 -10.89 12.05 13.18
N ALA A 75 -11.82 12.50 14.03
CA ALA A 75 -11.62 12.62 15.45
C ALA A 75 -11.37 11.25 16.11
N LYS A 76 -12.17 10.24 15.71
CA LYS A 76 -12.04 8.87 16.23
C LYS A 76 -10.77 8.19 15.74
N VAL A 77 -10.45 8.29 14.44
CA VAL A 77 -9.23 7.70 13.88
C VAL A 77 -7.98 8.35 14.46
N MET A 78 -7.97 9.68 14.66
CA MET A 78 -6.86 10.37 15.32
C MET A 78 -6.66 9.92 16.77
N GLN A 79 -7.73 9.63 17.53
CA GLN A 79 -7.60 9.10 18.89
C GLN A 79 -6.94 7.72 18.92
N VAL A 80 -7.28 6.86 17.96
CA VAL A 80 -6.65 5.54 17.80
C VAL A 80 -5.15 5.69 17.52
N VAL A 81 -4.79 6.50 16.53
CA VAL A 81 -3.39 6.70 16.14
C VAL A 81 -2.59 7.42 17.24
N ALA A 82 -3.21 8.33 17.99
CA ALA A 82 -2.59 8.98 19.13
C ALA A 82 -2.30 7.99 20.28
N ALA A 83 -3.13 6.96 20.46
CA ALA A 83 -2.89 5.91 21.44
C ALA A 83 -1.75 4.97 21.03
N ARG A 84 -1.60 4.71 19.72
CA ARG A 84 -0.56 3.85 19.14
C ARG A 84 -0.02 4.46 17.84
N SER A 85 1.12 5.14 17.95
CA SER A 85 1.75 5.86 16.83
C SER A 85 2.30 4.96 15.72
N ASP A 86 2.43 3.66 15.99
CA ASP A 86 2.79 2.63 15.01
C ASP A 86 1.59 2.09 14.22
N THR A 87 0.40 2.67 14.41
CA THR A 87 -0.81 2.26 13.67
C THR A 87 -0.67 2.56 12.19
N GLN A 88 -0.78 1.54 11.35
CA GLN A 88 -0.83 1.68 9.91
C GLN A 88 -2.28 1.84 9.45
N VAL A 89 -2.56 2.91 8.71
CA VAL A 89 -3.92 3.20 8.24
C VAL A 89 -4.04 2.83 6.77
N TYR A 90 -4.97 1.94 6.45
CA TYR A 90 -5.33 1.60 5.08
C TYR A 90 -6.69 2.17 4.76
N ILE A 91 -6.86 2.71 3.55
CA ILE A 91 -8.12 3.24 3.05
C ILE A 91 -8.61 2.34 1.92
N ARG A 92 -9.83 1.86 2.10
CA ARG A 92 -10.63 1.17 1.09
C ARG A 92 -11.80 2.07 0.70
N ALA A 93 -12.16 2.02 -0.56
CA ALA A 93 -13.37 2.66 -1.05
C ALA A 93 -14.25 1.58 -1.68
N ASP A 94 -15.56 1.64 -1.43
CA ASP A 94 -16.50 0.83 -2.21
C ASP A 94 -16.44 1.25 -3.69
N ASP A 95 -16.78 0.34 -4.61
CA ASP A 95 -16.71 0.58 -6.07
C ASP A 95 -17.47 1.84 -6.52
N ASN A 96 -18.58 2.14 -5.84
CA ASN A 96 -19.43 3.30 -6.11
C ASN A 96 -19.14 4.51 -5.21
N ALA A 97 -18.11 4.45 -4.36
CA ALA A 97 -17.71 5.59 -3.55
C ALA A 97 -17.09 6.68 -4.44
N GLY A 98 -17.63 7.89 -4.32
CA GLY A 98 -17.12 9.01 -5.09
C GLY A 98 -15.66 9.29 -4.75
N TYR A 99 -14.78 9.29 -5.75
CA TYR A 99 -13.33 9.52 -5.60
C TYR A 99 -13.00 10.74 -4.75
N GLY A 100 -13.76 11.84 -4.90
CA GLY A 100 -13.59 13.05 -4.10
C GLY A 100 -13.73 12.84 -2.59
N ARG A 101 -14.59 11.90 -2.14
CA ARG A 101 -14.74 11.56 -0.72
C ARG A 101 -13.54 10.80 -0.18
N VAL A 102 -13.00 9.88 -0.98
CA VAL A 102 -11.78 9.14 -0.63
C VAL A 102 -10.61 10.11 -0.47
N VAL A 103 -10.45 11.05 -1.40
CA VAL A 103 -9.43 12.09 -1.34
C VAL A 103 -9.64 13.02 -0.14
N ALA A 104 -10.89 13.40 0.16
CA ALA A 104 -11.19 14.22 1.34
C ALA A 104 -10.83 13.49 2.65
N ALA A 105 -11.16 12.20 2.76
CA ALA A 105 -10.77 11.38 3.90
C ALA A 105 -9.24 11.30 4.05
N MET A 106 -8.51 11.03 2.96
CA MET A 106 -7.05 11.04 2.96
C MET A 106 -6.47 12.38 3.41
N ALA A 107 -6.97 13.50 2.87
CA ALA A 107 -6.47 14.83 3.18
C ALA A 107 -6.65 15.19 4.66
N VAL A 108 -7.81 14.85 5.23
CA VAL A 108 -8.09 15.11 6.65
C VAL A 108 -7.20 14.25 7.55
N LEU A 109 -7.00 12.97 7.22
CA LEU A 109 -6.13 12.08 7.99
C LEU A 109 -4.66 12.49 7.91
N GLN A 110 -4.16 12.89 6.74
CA GLN A 110 -2.81 13.44 6.59
C GLN A 110 -2.63 14.73 7.38
N LYS A 111 -3.62 15.63 7.35
CA LYS A 111 -3.61 16.85 8.16
C LYS A 111 -3.62 16.56 9.67
N GLY A 112 -4.21 15.43 10.07
CA GLY A 112 -4.19 14.89 11.43
C GLY A 112 -2.85 14.27 11.86
N GLY A 113 -1.83 14.27 10.99
CA GLY A 113 -0.50 13.75 11.30
C GLY A 113 -0.29 12.27 10.97
N ILE A 114 -1.24 11.63 10.30
CA ILE A 114 -1.10 10.24 9.85
C ILE A 114 -0.24 10.24 8.59
N SER A 115 1.01 9.80 8.71
CA SER A 115 1.97 9.76 7.60
C SER A 115 1.92 8.46 6.80
N ASN A 116 1.50 7.36 7.43
CA ASN A 116 1.52 6.02 6.86
C ASN A 116 0.12 5.61 6.40
N LEU A 117 -0.31 6.15 5.27
CA LEU A 117 -1.57 5.82 4.62
C LEU A 117 -1.34 4.89 3.42
N GLY A 118 -1.96 3.72 3.44
CA GLY A 118 -2.07 2.82 2.29
C GLY A 118 -3.42 2.91 1.62
N LEU A 119 -3.48 2.72 0.31
CA LEU A 119 -4.73 2.48 -0.41
C LEU A 119 -4.84 1.00 -0.73
N VAL A 120 -6.00 0.41 -0.45
CA VAL A 120 -6.31 -0.98 -0.78
C VAL A 120 -7.52 -1.03 -1.68
N THR A 121 -7.35 -1.70 -2.82
CA THR A 121 -8.42 -1.99 -3.78
C THR A 121 -8.67 -3.48 -3.76
N GLU A 122 -9.93 -3.90 -3.63
CA GLU A 122 -10.26 -5.30 -3.85
C GLU A 122 -10.08 -5.63 -5.34
N ALA A 123 -9.51 -6.79 -5.64
CA ALA A 123 -9.37 -7.22 -7.03
C ALA A 123 -10.79 -7.39 -7.62
N PRO A 124 -11.06 -6.84 -8.82
CA PRO A 124 -12.35 -7.05 -9.48
C PRO A 124 -12.57 -8.56 -9.64
N GLN A 125 -13.72 -9.05 -9.17
CA GLN A 125 -14.14 -10.43 -9.40
C GLN A 125 -14.64 -10.63 -10.83
#